data_AF-A0A317FVS1-F1
#
_entry.id   AF-A0A317FVS1-F1
#
_cell.length_a   1.000
_cell.length_b   1.000
_cell.length_c   1.000
_cell.angle_alpha   90.00
_cell.angle_beta   90.00
_cell.angle_gamma   90.00
#
_symmetry.space_group_name_H-M   'P 1'
#
loop_
_entity.id
_entity.type
_entity.pdbx_description
1 polymer ?
#
loop_
_entity_poly.entity_id
_entity_poly.type
_entity_poly.pdbx_seq_one_letter_code
_entity_poly.pdbx_strand_id
1 'polypeptide(L)'
;MILMWASFALLTLIALLFIIVPFLKKERVVTITHNANAQLISIYEQRLVELQADLDNQRIDSQNHNEAIIELKRRLLNELSPEKSLNSRGDNRIFALTGAAFLIALAGIFYAMTGSQQQISAWHDAMDNLADYGQRAVMQKGEPLSKNELQAFALALRTKLSQSGDDEVAWMLLGRVAIMLNEFDMAKQSFDKALSMNPDNMQALVSYSQVLLLEGSDENMTRAAGMLSKVLQAQPNNLDAISLLALIAFERKDWVQAKAAFEVLLASMDESDTRYAMISERISEIDGQIAQKSELNNHELQVVQGIQVTVKVDEQLEDKQPSNGILFVFAKASEGSPMPLAVVKLTDYSFPITVELSDENAMMAGLNLSSANEIVISARISNDDSVMPSTGELEGHSEVLLRKDVRQVQLNIDTLIP
;
A
#
# COMPACT_ATOMS: atom_id res chain seq x y z
N MET A 1 4.46 -9.25 26.97
CA MET A 1 3.31 -9.47 27.88
C MET A 1 3.62 -10.39 29.05
N ILE A 2 4.06 -11.64 28.85
CA ILE A 2 4.36 -12.60 29.93
C ILE A 2 5.46 -12.10 30.90
N LEU A 3 6.52 -11.49 30.38
CA LEU A 3 7.60 -10.87 31.19
C LEU A 3 7.11 -9.74 32.11
N MET A 4 6.12 -8.97 31.65
CA MET A 4 5.52 -7.89 32.44
C MET A 4 4.71 -8.46 33.62
N TRP A 5 3.89 -9.48 33.35
CA TRP A 5 3.10 -10.16 34.38
C TRP A 5 3.98 -10.89 35.40
N ALA A 6 5.09 -11.51 34.96
CA ALA A 6 6.06 -12.14 35.85
C ALA A 6 6.73 -11.11 36.78
N SER A 7 7.07 -9.91 36.25
CA SER A 7 7.61 -8.81 37.05
C SER A 7 6.61 -8.32 38.10
N PHE A 8 5.34 -8.14 37.72
CA PHE A 8 4.29 -7.75 38.66
C PHE A 8 4.07 -8.78 39.77
N ALA A 9 4.06 -10.07 39.44
CA ALA A 9 3.90 -11.16 40.41
C ALA A 9 5.08 -11.23 41.38
N LEU A 10 6.30 -11.04 40.89
CA LEU A 10 7.50 -11.02 41.73
C LEU A 10 7.48 -9.82 42.70
N LEU A 11 7.12 -8.63 42.21
CA LEU A 11 7.03 -7.42 43.03
C LEU A 11 5.94 -7.52 44.11
N THR A 12 4.79 -8.11 43.80
CA THR A 12 3.74 -8.36 44.81
C THR A 12 4.19 -9.35 45.88
N LEU A 13 4.94 -10.39 45.50
CA LEU A 13 5.48 -11.36 46.46
C LEU A 13 6.51 -10.72 47.40
N ILE A 14 7.37 -9.83 46.89
CA ILE A 14 8.32 -9.07 47.70
C ILE A 14 7.60 -8.09 48.64
N ALA A 15 6.57 -7.38 48.16
CA ALA A 15 5.76 -6.49 48.98
C ALA A 15 5.07 -7.25 50.13
N LEU A 16 4.47 -8.41 49.83
CA LEU A 16 3.84 -9.28 50.82
C LEU A 16 4.86 -9.76 51.86
N LEU A 17 6.08 -10.11 51.45
CA LEU A 17 7.13 -10.54 52.36
C LEU A 17 7.51 -9.42 53.35
N PHE A 18 7.61 -8.17 52.90
CA PHE A 18 7.89 -7.03 53.78
C PHE A 18 6.77 -6.69 54.75
N ILE A 19 5.51 -6.96 54.38
CA ILE A 19 4.35 -6.74 55.25
C ILE A 19 4.17 -7.90 56.25
N ILE A 20 4.34 -9.15 55.80
CA ILE A 20 4.00 -10.35 56.57
C ILE A 20 5.11 -10.73 57.56
N VAL A 21 6.39 -10.67 57.16
CA VAL A 21 7.53 -11.07 58.01
C VAL A 21 7.56 -10.34 59.37
N PRO A 22 7.33 -9.01 59.45
CA PRO A 22 7.31 -8.35 60.74
C PRO A 22 6.06 -8.69 61.58
N PHE A 23 4.94 -9.05 60.94
CA PHE A 23 3.71 -9.49 61.66
C PHE A 23 3.83 -10.92 62.22
N LEU A 24 4.69 -11.75 61.61
CA LEU A 24 5.01 -13.10 62.10
C LEU A 24 5.99 -13.09 63.29
N LYS A 25 6.73 -11.99 63.51
CA LYS A 25 7.56 -11.84 64.71
C LYS A 25 6.65 -11.55 65.90
N LYS A 26 6.31 -12.58 66.68
CA LYS A 26 5.68 -12.43 67.99
C LYS A 26 6.51 -11.44 68.82
N GLU A 27 5.91 -10.30 69.14
CA GLU A 27 6.43 -9.42 70.19
C GLU A 27 6.51 -10.27 71.47
N ARG A 28 7.74 -10.53 71.94
CA ARG A 28 7.93 -11.12 73.26
C ARG A 28 7.59 -10.04 74.28
N VAL A 29 6.35 -10.05 74.76
CA VAL A 29 5.99 -9.34 75.97
C VAL A 29 6.73 -10.02 77.11
N VAL A 30 7.89 -9.48 77.50
CA VAL A 30 8.59 -9.90 78.70
C VAL A 30 7.95 -9.18 79.88
N THR A 31 6.91 -9.77 80.47
CA THR A 31 6.37 -9.33 81.76
C THR A 31 7.35 -9.74 82.86
N ILE A 32 8.23 -8.83 83.27
CA ILE A 32 9.31 -9.12 84.23
C ILE A 32 8.76 -9.43 85.65
N THR A 33 7.52 -9.05 85.98
CA THR A 33 7.05 -9.03 87.37
C THR A 33 5.74 -9.76 87.66
N HIS A 34 5.25 -10.64 86.77
CA HIS A 34 4.01 -11.37 87.08
C HIS A 34 4.14 -12.28 88.32
N ASN A 35 5.35 -12.82 88.57
CA ASN A 35 5.58 -13.74 89.69
C ASN A 35 5.78 -13.05 91.05
N ALA A 36 6.33 -11.83 91.11
CA ALA A 36 6.68 -11.21 92.39
C ALA A 36 5.44 -10.78 93.19
N ASN A 37 4.52 -10.04 92.55
CA ASN A 37 3.27 -9.64 93.20
C ASN A 37 2.36 -10.85 93.50
N ALA A 38 2.32 -11.85 92.61
CA ALA A 38 1.55 -13.07 92.83
C ALA A 38 2.05 -13.87 94.05
N GLN A 39 3.37 -13.99 94.23
CA GLN A 39 3.97 -14.64 95.41
C GLN A 39 3.71 -13.85 96.70
N LEU A 40 3.81 -12.52 96.66
CA LEU A 40 3.49 -11.66 97.81
C LEU A 40 2.02 -11.80 98.24
N ILE A 41 1.10 -11.85 97.26
CA ILE A 41 -0.32 -12.08 97.52
C ILE A 41 -0.55 -13.48 98.12
N SER A 42 0.09 -14.54 97.60
CA SER A 42 -0.08 -15.88 98.17
C SER A 42 0.46 -16.01 99.60
N ILE A 43 1.59 -15.35 99.90
CA ILE A 43 2.15 -15.33 101.26
C ILE A 43 1.21 -14.57 102.21
N TYR A 44 0.63 -13.47 101.74
CA TYR A 44 -0.37 -12.70 102.50
C TYR A 44 -1.61 -13.56 102.83
N GLU A 45 -2.15 -14.30 101.84
CA GLU A 45 -3.30 -15.19 102.06
C GLU A 45 -2.98 -16.29 103.08
N GLN A 46 -1.79 -16.92 102.98
CA GLN A 46 -1.36 -17.91 103.94
C GLN A 46 -1.26 -17.34 105.37
N ARG A 47 -0.74 -16.12 105.52
CA ARG A 47 -0.62 -15.44 106.82
C ARG A 47 -1.97 -15.09 107.44
N LEU A 48 -2.99 -14.77 106.63
CA LEU A 48 -4.34 -14.57 107.13
C LEU A 48 -4.93 -15.86 107.72
N VAL A 49 -4.71 -17.00 107.06
CA VAL A 49 -5.16 -18.30 107.56
C VAL A 49 -4.48 -18.65 108.87
N GLU A 50 -3.16 -18.38 109.00
CA GLU A 50 -2.42 -18.57 110.26
C GLU A 50 -2.95 -17.68 111.39
N LEU A 51 -3.19 -16.39 111.13
CA LEU A 51 -3.75 -15.47 112.12
C LEU A 51 -5.16 -15.87 112.57
N GLN A 52 -5.98 -16.41 111.67
CA GLN A 52 -7.31 -16.92 111.99
C GLN A 52 -7.20 -18.16 112.90
N ALA A 53 -6.31 -19.10 112.57
CA ALA A 53 -6.07 -20.28 113.40
C ALA A 53 -5.55 -19.91 114.79
N ASP A 54 -4.71 -18.89 114.93
CA ASP A 54 -4.23 -18.42 116.23
C ASP A 54 -5.34 -17.77 117.07
N LEU A 55 -6.31 -17.08 116.44
CA LEU A 55 -7.50 -16.55 117.11
C LEU A 55 -8.43 -17.68 117.57
N ASP A 56 -8.70 -18.66 116.69
CA ASP A 56 -9.56 -19.82 116.99
C ASP A 56 -8.99 -20.66 118.14
N ASN A 57 -7.65 -20.78 118.21
CA ASN A 57 -6.93 -21.46 119.28
C ASN A 57 -6.68 -20.58 120.52
N GLN A 58 -7.29 -19.39 120.60
CA GLN A 58 -7.19 -18.45 121.73
C GLN A 58 -5.77 -18.00 122.08
N ARG A 59 -4.85 -18.02 121.10
CA ARG A 59 -3.45 -17.57 121.29
C ARG A 59 -3.34 -16.06 121.19
N ILE A 60 -4.28 -15.42 120.49
CA ILE A 60 -4.45 -13.98 120.38
C ILE A 60 -5.93 -13.63 120.64
N ASP A 61 -6.20 -12.41 121.10
CA ASP A 61 -7.56 -11.89 121.26
C ASP A 61 -8.07 -11.21 119.97
N SER A 62 -9.36 -10.92 119.92
CA SER A 62 -10.01 -10.35 118.72
C SER A 62 -9.50 -8.96 118.36
N GLN A 63 -9.07 -8.17 119.35
CA GLN A 63 -8.54 -6.83 119.12
C GLN A 63 -7.16 -6.91 118.44
N ASN A 64 -6.23 -7.70 118.99
CA ASN A 64 -4.89 -7.83 118.40
C ASN A 64 -4.93 -8.50 117.02
N HIS A 65 -5.85 -9.46 116.81
CA HIS A 65 -6.05 -10.07 115.49
C HIS A 65 -6.43 -9.03 114.42
N ASN A 66 -7.37 -8.14 114.73
CA ASN A 66 -7.80 -7.08 113.80
C ASN A 66 -6.67 -6.09 113.49
N GLU A 67 -5.88 -5.71 114.50
CA GLU A 67 -4.71 -4.83 114.30
C GLU A 67 -3.66 -5.49 113.41
N ALA A 68 -3.36 -6.78 113.63
CA ALA A 68 -2.42 -7.55 112.81
C ALA A 68 -2.87 -7.66 111.35
N ILE A 69 -4.17 -7.85 111.09
CA ILE A 69 -4.71 -7.85 109.71
C ILE A 69 -4.50 -6.49 109.05
N ILE A 70 -4.74 -5.39 109.76
CA ILE A 70 -4.58 -4.04 109.21
C ILE A 70 -3.12 -3.77 108.86
N GLU A 71 -2.18 -4.15 109.73
CA GLU A 71 -0.75 -4.02 109.46
C GLU A 71 -0.34 -4.86 108.25
N LEU A 72 -0.79 -6.11 108.18
CA LEU A 72 -0.48 -7.03 107.09
C LEU A 72 -0.99 -6.49 105.74
N LYS A 73 -2.20 -5.91 105.70
CA LYS A 73 -2.74 -5.23 104.51
C LYS A 73 -1.92 -4.03 104.10
N ARG A 74 -1.51 -3.20 105.07
CA ARG A 74 -0.69 -2.01 104.81
C ARG A 74 0.68 -2.41 104.25
N ARG A 75 1.27 -3.48 104.79
CA ARG A 75 2.53 -4.03 104.31
C ARG A 75 2.40 -4.57 102.88
N LEU A 76 1.37 -5.35 102.58
CA LEU A 76 1.12 -5.84 101.24
C LEU A 76 0.96 -4.68 100.24
N LEU A 77 0.20 -3.65 100.61
CA LEU A 77 0.01 -2.46 99.76
C LEU A 77 1.33 -1.70 99.50
N ASN A 78 2.21 -1.63 100.50
CA ASN A 78 3.52 -0.98 100.38
C ASN A 78 4.54 -1.82 99.58
N GLU A 79 4.46 -3.16 99.66
CA GLU A 79 5.37 -4.08 98.97
C GLU A 79 4.92 -4.40 97.54
N LEU A 80 3.62 -4.26 97.23
CA LEU A 80 3.07 -4.36 95.88
C LEU A 80 3.72 -3.30 94.99
N SER A 81 4.61 -3.74 94.09
CA SER A 81 5.20 -2.85 93.11
C SER A 81 4.16 -2.56 92.01
N PRO A 82 4.00 -1.30 91.55
CA PRO A 82 3.11 -0.99 90.44
C PRO A 82 3.53 -1.82 89.23
N GLU A 83 2.59 -2.53 88.62
CA GLU A 83 2.87 -3.31 87.41
C GLU A 83 3.45 -2.37 86.35
N LYS A 84 4.74 -2.50 86.06
CA LYS A 84 5.38 -1.79 84.94
C LYS A 84 4.88 -2.44 83.65
N SER A 85 3.78 -1.93 83.10
CA SER A 85 3.44 -2.17 81.71
C SER A 85 4.42 -1.39 80.84
N LEU A 86 5.44 -2.09 80.34
CA LEU A 86 6.29 -1.55 79.29
C LEU A 86 5.47 -1.56 78.00
N ASN A 87 4.89 -0.42 77.64
CA ASN A 87 4.39 -0.19 76.30
C ASN A 87 5.58 -0.21 75.33
N SER A 88 5.86 -1.39 74.79
CA SER A 88 6.72 -1.55 73.62
C SER A 88 6.02 -0.86 72.45
N ARG A 89 6.32 0.43 72.20
CA ARG A 89 6.11 0.98 70.86
C ARG A 89 7.11 0.26 69.96
N GLY A 90 6.62 -0.66 69.13
CA GLY A 90 7.43 -1.36 68.13
C GLY A 90 8.31 -0.39 67.35
N ASP A 91 9.53 -0.81 67.03
CA ASP A 91 10.51 0.05 66.37
C ASP A 91 10.13 0.30 64.90
N ASN A 92 9.24 1.28 64.69
CA ASN A 92 8.72 1.70 63.39
C ASN A 92 9.81 2.15 62.41
N ARG A 93 11.07 2.33 62.88
CA ARG A 93 12.21 2.69 62.03
C ARG A 93 12.58 1.56 61.07
N ILE A 94 12.51 0.31 61.53
CA ILE A 94 12.81 -0.84 60.67
C ILE A 94 11.77 -0.91 59.55
N PHE A 95 10.48 -0.74 59.88
CA PHE A 95 9.40 -0.68 58.89
C PHE A 95 9.54 0.48 57.91
N ALA A 96 9.91 1.68 58.39
CA ALA A 96 10.12 2.83 57.54
C ALA A 96 11.30 2.64 56.58
N LEU A 97 12.41 2.06 57.06
CA LEU A 97 13.60 1.77 56.25
C LEU A 97 13.34 0.69 55.21
N THR A 98 12.66 -0.40 55.59
CA THR A 98 12.33 -1.48 54.66
C THR A 98 11.30 -1.06 53.63
N GLY A 99 10.27 -0.29 54.04
CA GLY A 99 9.29 0.30 53.13
C GLY A 99 9.92 1.31 52.16
N ALA A 100 10.83 2.17 52.63
CA ALA A 100 11.55 3.12 51.78
C ALA A 100 12.47 2.41 50.78
N ALA A 101 13.22 1.40 51.23
CA ALA A 101 14.08 0.60 50.35
C ALA A 101 13.25 -0.13 49.27
N PHE A 102 12.10 -0.68 49.64
CA PHE A 102 11.17 -1.30 48.70
C PHE A 102 10.65 -0.28 47.67
N LEU A 103 10.24 0.91 48.10
CA LEU A 103 9.77 1.97 47.19
C LEU A 103 10.85 2.41 46.20
N ILE A 104 12.10 2.58 46.66
CA ILE A 104 13.23 2.94 45.77
C ILE A 104 13.50 1.83 44.76
N ALA A 105 13.53 0.57 45.21
CA ALA A 105 13.74 -0.58 44.33
C ALA A 105 12.60 -0.72 43.30
N LEU A 106 11.35 -0.57 43.73
CA LEU A 106 10.16 -0.61 42.88
C LEU A 106 10.21 0.49 41.82
N ALA A 107 10.51 1.73 42.22
CA ALA A 107 10.63 2.86 41.31
C ALA A 107 11.77 2.66 40.31
N GLY A 108 12.92 2.17 40.75
CA GLY A 108 14.07 1.88 39.88
C GLY A 108 13.78 0.79 38.84
N ILE A 109 13.14 -0.32 39.24
CA ILE A 109 12.74 -1.39 38.32
C ILE A 109 11.70 -0.88 37.33
N PHE A 110 10.69 -0.14 37.80
CA PHE A 110 9.66 0.40 36.93
C PHE A 110 10.25 1.38 35.90
N TYR A 111 11.15 2.28 36.33
CA TYR A 111 11.89 3.16 35.44
C TYR A 111 12.79 2.38 34.47
N ALA A 112 13.43 1.30 34.88
CA ALA A 112 14.23 0.48 33.97
C ALA A 112 13.37 -0.23 32.89
N MET A 113 12.13 -0.63 33.23
CA MET A 113 11.24 -1.31 32.29
C MET A 113 10.43 -0.35 31.39
N THR A 114 10.06 0.83 31.90
CA THR A 114 9.21 1.81 31.19
C THR A 114 9.95 3.05 30.73
N GLY A 115 11.18 3.25 31.22
CA GLY A 115 11.99 4.41 30.91
C GLY A 115 12.35 4.43 29.44
N SER A 116 12.23 5.63 28.86
CA SER A 116 12.58 5.91 27.48
C SER A 116 14.08 6.14 27.29
N GLN A 117 14.95 5.74 28.23
CA GLN A 117 16.40 6.02 28.18
C GLN A 117 17.02 5.52 26.87
N GLN A 118 16.64 4.32 26.42
CA GLN A 118 17.12 3.76 25.15
C GLN A 118 16.57 4.52 23.92
N GLN A 119 15.35 5.05 24.00
CA GLN A 119 14.76 5.86 22.93
C GLN A 119 15.44 7.23 22.85
N ILE A 120 15.78 7.80 24.01
CA ILE A 120 16.52 9.06 24.12
C ILE A 120 17.93 8.88 23.57
N SER A 121 18.64 7.79 23.93
CA SER A 121 19.97 7.53 23.37
C SER A 121 19.89 7.32 21.86
N ALA A 122 18.96 6.50 21.38
CA ALA A 122 18.76 6.29 19.94
C ALA A 122 18.39 7.58 19.19
N TRP A 123 17.62 8.49 19.82
CA TRP A 123 17.31 9.80 19.25
C TRP A 123 18.55 10.69 19.17
N HIS A 124 19.43 10.70 20.20
CA HIS A 124 20.70 11.41 20.13
C HIS A 124 21.61 10.82 19.05
N ASP A 125 21.75 9.50 19.01
CA ASP A 125 22.52 8.79 17.98
C ASP A 125 22.01 9.13 16.57
N ALA A 126 20.69 9.18 16.39
CA ALA A 126 20.08 9.55 15.12
C ALA A 126 20.39 11.00 14.72
N MET A 127 20.43 11.92 15.69
CA MET A 127 20.75 13.32 15.45
C MET A 127 22.24 13.50 15.11
N ASP A 128 23.12 12.82 15.84
CA ASP A 128 24.57 12.87 15.64
C ASP A 128 24.96 12.28 14.27
N ASN A 129 24.27 11.25 13.81
CA ASN A 129 24.50 10.60 12.52
C ASN A 129 23.66 11.18 11.36
N LEU A 130 22.93 12.28 11.55
CA LEU A 130 22.03 12.85 10.54
C LEU A 130 22.75 13.13 9.20
N ALA A 131 23.98 13.65 9.26
CA ALA A 131 24.77 13.95 8.07
C ALA A 131 25.24 12.68 7.33
N ASP A 132 25.65 11.64 8.07
CA ASP A 132 26.04 10.35 7.51
C ASP A 132 24.87 9.69 6.78
N TYR A 133 23.70 9.65 7.43
CA TYR A 133 22.48 9.13 6.82
C TYR A 133 22.11 9.88 5.55
N GLY A 134 22.20 11.22 5.55
CA GLY A 134 21.98 12.03 4.35
C GLY A 134 22.95 11.68 3.22
N GLN A 135 24.24 11.50 3.52
CA GLN A 135 25.25 11.16 2.52
C GLN A 135 25.01 9.76 1.93
N ARG A 136 24.72 8.77 2.76
CA ARG A 136 24.42 7.39 2.32
C ARG A 136 23.13 7.32 1.52
N ALA A 137 22.08 8.04 1.95
CA ALA A 137 20.79 8.07 1.26
C ALA A 137 20.84 8.78 -0.10
N VAL A 138 21.60 9.88 -0.23
CA VAL A 138 21.64 10.69 -1.46
C VAL A 138 22.70 10.21 -2.42
N MET A 139 23.93 9.97 -1.94
CA MET A 139 25.06 9.69 -2.82
C MET A 139 25.18 8.22 -3.17
N GLN A 140 24.37 7.34 -2.57
CA GLN A 140 24.48 5.87 -2.69
C GLN A 140 25.91 5.38 -2.42
N LYS A 141 26.64 6.11 -1.57
CA LYS A 141 28.01 5.80 -1.17
C LYS A 141 27.98 5.02 0.13
N GLY A 142 28.55 3.81 0.11
CA GLY A 142 28.61 2.93 1.27
C GLY A 142 27.44 1.94 1.34
N GLU A 143 27.23 1.36 2.51
CA GLU A 143 26.16 0.37 2.70
C GLU A 143 24.78 1.04 2.72
N PRO A 144 23.78 0.46 2.03
CA PRO A 144 22.40 0.91 2.09
C PRO A 144 21.90 1.02 3.54
N LEU A 145 21.08 2.04 3.81
CA LEU A 145 20.48 2.20 5.13
C LEU A 145 19.51 1.04 5.42
N SER A 146 19.69 0.42 6.58
CA SER A 146 18.73 -0.55 7.11
C SER A 146 17.41 0.13 7.44
N LYS A 147 16.33 -0.65 7.56
CA LYS A 147 15.00 -0.12 7.93
C LYS A 147 15.02 0.68 9.24
N ASN A 148 15.80 0.23 10.23
CA ASN A 148 15.92 0.93 11.52
C ASN A 148 16.68 2.26 11.37
N GLU A 149 17.73 2.29 10.56
CA GLU A 149 18.46 3.53 10.26
C GLU A 149 17.60 4.50 9.45
N LEU A 150 16.77 4.02 8.52
CA LEU A 150 15.81 4.88 7.80
C LEU A 150 14.79 5.52 8.75
N GLN A 151 14.27 4.76 9.72
CA GLN A 151 13.37 5.31 10.75
C GLN A 151 14.09 6.32 11.65
N ALA A 152 15.32 6.03 12.06
CA ALA A 152 16.16 6.97 12.82
C ALA A 152 16.42 8.25 12.02
N PHE A 153 16.72 8.12 10.72
CA PHE A 153 16.97 9.25 9.84
C PHE A 153 15.71 10.11 9.65
N ALA A 154 14.55 9.49 9.42
CA ALA A 154 13.26 10.20 9.35
C ALA A 154 12.96 10.95 10.65
N LEU A 155 13.21 10.32 11.81
CA LEU A 155 13.04 10.95 13.12
C LEU A 155 13.97 12.16 13.30
N ALA A 156 15.25 12.01 12.92
CA ALA A 156 16.24 13.08 13.01
C ALA A 156 15.88 14.27 12.08
N LEU A 157 15.47 13.99 10.84
CA LEU A 157 15.00 15.02 9.88
C LEU A 157 13.78 15.76 10.40
N ARG A 158 12.76 15.05 10.89
CA ARG A 158 11.56 15.66 11.50
C ARG A 158 11.90 16.51 12.71
N THR A 159 12.84 16.05 13.53
CA THR A 159 13.29 16.80 14.70
C THR A 159 14.04 18.06 14.27
N LYS A 160 14.95 17.98 13.29
CA LYS A 160 15.63 19.15 12.70
C LYS A 160 14.62 20.17 12.18
N LEU A 161 13.64 19.72 11.39
CA LEU A 161 12.59 20.60 10.84
C LEU A 161 11.74 21.26 11.94
N SER A 162 11.46 20.53 13.03
CA SER A 162 10.75 21.07 14.19
C SER A 162 11.54 22.13 14.97
N GLN A 163 12.86 21.93 15.12
CA GLN A 163 13.72 22.81 15.92
C GLN A 163 14.26 24.01 15.15
N SER A 164 14.70 23.77 13.90
CA SER A 164 15.40 24.76 13.07
C SER A 164 14.48 25.46 12.06
N GLY A 165 13.24 25.00 11.92
CA GLY A 165 12.28 25.50 10.94
C GLY A 165 12.34 24.79 9.58
N ASP A 166 11.54 25.27 8.64
CA ASP A 166 11.42 24.69 7.30
C ASP A 166 12.76 24.78 6.53
N ASP A 167 13.22 23.64 6.02
CA ASP A 167 14.44 23.47 5.22
C ASP A 167 14.08 22.61 4.00
N GLU A 168 14.26 23.17 2.81
CA GLU A 168 13.91 22.57 1.53
C GLU A 168 14.60 21.21 1.32
N VAL A 169 15.91 21.14 1.60
CA VAL A 169 16.69 19.90 1.45
C VAL A 169 16.22 18.87 2.46
N ALA A 170 15.97 19.28 3.70
CA ALA A 170 15.48 18.36 4.74
C ALA A 170 14.09 17.80 4.40
N TRP A 171 13.18 18.61 3.85
CA TRP A 171 11.87 18.16 3.35
C TRP A 171 12.02 17.20 2.17
N MET A 172 12.88 17.49 1.20
CA MET A 172 13.16 16.58 0.08
C MET A 172 13.70 15.23 0.56
N LEU A 173 14.66 15.24 1.49
CA LEU A 173 15.25 14.03 2.07
C LEU A 173 14.21 13.22 2.85
N LEU A 174 13.39 13.90 3.65
CA LEU A 174 12.32 13.25 4.40
C LEU A 174 11.34 12.57 3.43
N GLY A 175 11.02 13.21 2.32
CA GLY A 175 10.21 12.63 1.26
C GLY A 175 10.81 11.34 0.69
N ARG A 176 12.11 11.34 0.37
CA ARG A 176 12.81 10.15 -0.14
C ARG A 176 12.87 9.01 0.88
N VAL A 177 13.16 9.32 2.13
CA VAL A 177 13.17 8.33 3.21
C VAL A 177 11.78 7.75 3.41
N ALA A 178 10.74 8.58 3.33
CA ALA A 178 9.36 8.14 3.41
C ALA A 178 8.99 7.17 2.28
N ILE A 179 9.47 7.38 1.04
CA ILE A 179 9.32 6.40 -0.05
C ILE A 179 9.94 5.05 0.35
N MET A 180 11.18 5.05 0.86
CA MET A 180 11.89 3.83 1.25
C MET A 180 11.21 3.09 2.42
N LEU A 181 10.49 3.82 3.27
CA LEU A 181 9.67 3.27 4.35
C LEU A 181 8.26 2.85 3.90
N ASN A 182 7.91 3.04 2.63
CA ASN A 182 6.55 2.88 2.07
C ASN A 182 5.50 3.80 2.71
N GLU A 183 5.92 4.96 3.21
CA GLU A 183 5.06 5.98 3.80
C GLU A 183 4.70 7.06 2.74
N PHE A 184 3.95 6.67 1.71
CA PHE A 184 3.72 7.52 0.53
C PHE A 184 3.00 8.83 0.84
N ASP A 185 2.08 8.85 1.81
CA ASP A 185 1.41 10.10 2.23
C ASP A 185 2.37 11.11 2.85
N MET A 186 3.33 10.62 3.66
CA MET A 186 4.38 11.46 4.22
C MET A 186 5.33 11.94 3.12
N ALA A 187 5.61 11.08 2.13
CA ALA A 187 6.44 11.43 0.99
C ALA A 187 5.82 12.60 0.20
N LYS A 188 4.55 12.52 -0.17
CA LYS A 188 3.83 13.61 -0.87
C LYS A 188 3.88 14.92 -0.10
N GLN A 189 3.51 14.90 1.18
CA GLN A 189 3.52 16.11 2.02
C GLN A 189 4.91 16.74 2.10
N SER A 190 5.95 15.91 2.20
CA SER A 190 7.33 16.38 2.28
C SER A 190 7.81 16.96 0.95
N PHE A 191 7.47 16.35 -0.19
CA PHE A 191 7.81 16.91 -1.51
C PHE A 191 7.01 18.17 -1.83
N ASP A 192 5.73 18.25 -1.46
CA ASP A 192 4.94 19.47 -1.60
C ASP A 192 5.58 20.62 -0.81
N LYS A 193 6.06 20.36 0.41
CA LYS A 193 6.81 21.35 1.20
C LYS A 193 8.11 21.76 0.52
N ALA A 194 8.94 20.80 0.10
CA ALA A 194 10.20 21.10 -0.60
C ALA A 194 9.98 21.93 -1.87
N LEU A 195 9.02 21.55 -2.71
CA LEU A 195 8.72 22.23 -3.97
C LEU A 195 7.99 23.56 -3.80
N SER A 196 7.29 23.77 -2.67
CA SER A 196 6.75 25.09 -2.32
C SER A 196 7.85 26.11 -2.01
N MET A 197 9.01 25.64 -1.50
CA MET A 197 10.17 26.47 -1.21
C MET A 197 11.06 26.65 -2.44
N ASN A 198 11.28 25.57 -3.19
CA ASN A 198 12.05 25.58 -4.43
C ASN A 198 11.34 24.78 -5.53
N PRO A 199 10.53 25.44 -6.38
CA PRO A 199 9.81 24.79 -7.48
C PRO A 199 10.71 24.15 -8.54
N ASP A 200 11.98 24.55 -8.59
CA ASP A 200 12.97 24.10 -9.59
C ASP A 200 13.98 23.11 -8.99
N ASN A 201 13.67 22.49 -7.85
CA ASN A 201 14.45 21.35 -7.38
C ASN A 201 14.18 20.11 -8.24
N MET A 202 15.06 19.89 -9.22
CA MET A 202 14.99 18.76 -10.16
C MET A 202 14.95 17.39 -9.46
N GLN A 203 15.70 17.23 -8.36
CA GLN A 203 15.79 15.98 -7.63
C GLN A 203 14.50 15.68 -6.84
N ALA A 204 13.83 16.71 -6.34
CA ALA A 204 12.51 16.63 -5.72
C ALA A 204 11.41 16.37 -6.77
N LEU A 205 11.48 17.02 -7.95
CA LEU A 205 10.54 16.80 -9.05
C LEU A 205 10.54 15.34 -9.53
N VAL A 206 11.73 14.73 -9.71
CA VAL A 206 11.85 13.32 -10.09
C VAL A 206 11.26 12.40 -9.00
N SER A 207 11.66 12.57 -7.74
CA SER A 207 11.16 11.70 -6.66
C SER A 207 9.68 11.86 -6.40
N TYR A 208 9.14 13.07 -6.49
CA TYR A 208 7.70 13.27 -6.31
C TYR A 208 6.92 12.62 -7.45
N SER A 209 7.42 12.74 -8.68
CA SER A 209 6.83 12.05 -9.84
C SER A 209 6.76 10.54 -9.61
N GLN A 210 7.79 9.93 -9.03
CA GLN A 210 7.77 8.51 -8.68
C GLN A 210 6.63 8.17 -7.71
N VAL A 211 6.40 8.99 -6.69
CA VAL A 211 5.29 8.79 -5.73
C VAL A 211 3.93 8.92 -6.41
N LEU A 212 3.76 9.92 -7.28
CA LEU A 212 2.53 10.13 -8.03
C LEU A 212 2.18 8.94 -8.94
N LEU A 213 3.19 8.34 -9.57
CA LEU A 213 2.98 7.16 -10.43
C LEU A 213 2.59 5.91 -9.66
N LEU A 214 3.01 5.76 -8.40
CA LEU A 214 2.58 4.63 -7.56
C LEU A 214 1.08 4.66 -7.24
N GLU A 215 0.45 5.84 -7.23
CA GLU A 215 -1.00 5.98 -7.04
C GLU A 215 -1.80 5.66 -8.32
N GLY A 216 -1.16 5.74 -9.49
CA GLY A 216 -1.70 5.22 -10.76
C GLY A 216 -2.90 5.97 -11.36
N SER A 217 -3.27 7.17 -10.89
CA SER A 217 -4.35 7.96 -11.49
C SER A 217 -3.87 8.76 -12.72
N ASP A 218 -4.75 8.97 -13.70
CA ASP A 218 -4.44 9.76 -14.89
C ASP A 218 -4.03 11.20 -14.56
N GLU A 219 -4.64 11.78 -13.53
CA GLU A 219 -4.29 13.11 -13.03
C GLU A 219 -2.86 13.14 -12.50
N ASN A 220 -2.49 12.15 -11.68
CA ASN A 220 -1.15 12.03 -11.12
C ASN A 220 -0.10 11.77 -12.21
N MET A 221 -0.40 10.92 -13.20
CA MET A 221 0.46 10.72 -14.36
C MET A 221 0.66 12.02 -15.16
N THR A 222 -0.37 12.85 -15.30
CA THR A 222 -0.28 14.14 -15.99
C THR A 222 0.60 15.12 -15.21
N ARG A 223 0.40 15.20 -13.89
CA ARG A 223 1.22 16.04 -13.01
C ARG A 223 2.69 15.59 -13.03
N ALA A 224 2.94 14.28 -12.92
CA ALA A 224 4.27 13.70 -13.01
C ALA A 224 4.92 14.00 -14.36
N ALA A 225 4.22 13.80 -15.49
CA ALA A 225 4.74 14.11 -16.81
C ALA A 225 5.16 15.59 -16.95
N GLY A 226 4.36 16.51 -16.39
CA GLY A 226 4.69 17.94 -16.36
C GLY A 226 5.95 18.24 -15.54
N MET A 227 6.10 17.62 -14.36
CA MET A 227 7.30 17.75 -13.52
C MET A 227 8.55 17.20 -14.22
N LEU A 228 8.45 16.00 -14.80
CA LEU A 228 9.54 15.33 -15.51
C LEU A 228 9.94 16.08 -16.79
N SER A 229 8.98 16.68 -17.49
CA SER A 229 9.26 17.53 -18.65
C SER A 229 10.11 18.75 -18.26
N LYS A 230 9.85 19.38 -17.09
CA LYS A 230 10.71 20.45 -16.57
C LYS A 230 12.12 19.94 -16.26
N VAL A 231 12.23 18.75 -15.68
CA VAL A 231 13.53 18.12 -15.41
C VAL A 231 14.32 17.93 -16.71
N LEU A 232 13.70 17.39 -17.76
CA LEU A 232 14.38 17.19 -19.05
C LEU A 232 14.73 18.48 -19.78
N GLN A 233 13.99 19.58 -19.58
CA GLN A 233 14.38 20.89 -20.11
C GLN A 233 15.69 21.39 -19.49
N ALA A 234 15.90 21.16 -18.19
CA ALA A 234 17.12 21.56 -17.48
C ALA A 234 18.25 20.51 -17.62
N GLN A 235 17.89 19.23 -17.67
CA GLN A 235 18.79 18.08 -17.68
C GLN A 235 18.35 17.08 -18.76
N PRO A 236 18.66 17.33 -20.05
CA PRO A 236 18.20 16.50 -21.16
C PRO A 236 18.60 15.02 -21.08
N ASN A 237 19.68 14.72 -20.35
CA ASN A 237 20.23 13.38 -20.20
C ASN A 237 19.87 12.73 -18.86
N ASN A 238 18.86 13.23 -18.14
CA ASN A 238 18.43 12.63 -16.88
C ASN A 238 17.69 11.31 -17.13
N LEU A 239 18.40 10.19 -16.97
CA LEU A 239 17.87 8.85 -17.25
C LEU A 239 16.66 8.48 -16.38
N ASP A 240 16.62 8.93 -15.11
CA ASP A 240 15.48 8.67 -14.23
C ASP A 240 14.22 9.34 -14.78
N ALA A 241 14.34 10.59 -15.25
CA ALA A 241 13.21 11.30 -15.84
C ALA A 241 12.75 10.69 -17.16
N ILE A 242 13.67 10.25 -18.03
CA ILE A 242 13.35 9.54 -19.27
C ILE A 242 12.63 8.22 -18.95
N SER A 243 13.12 7.46 -17.96
CA SER A 243 12.52 6.20 -17.53
C SER A 243 11.10 6.36 -17.01
N LEU A 244 10.84 7.35 -16.17
CA LEU A 244 9.49 7.60 -15.65
C LEU A 244 8.54 8.11 -16.74
N LEU A 245 9.01 8.92 -17.70
CA LEU A 245 8.21 9.32 -18.86
C LEU A 245 7.91 8.16 -19.81
N ALA A 246 8.86 7.25 -20.02
CA ALA A 246 8.65 6.03 -20.79
C ALA A 246 7.55 5.17 -20.18
N LEU A 247 7.56 5.03 -18.84
CA LEU A 247 6.51 4.32 -18.10
C LEU A 247 5.15 5.01 -18.26
N ILE A 248 5.08 6.34 -18.13
CA ILE A 248 3.84 7.10 -18.34
C ILE A 248 3.30 6.89 -19.76
N ALA A 249 4.16 6.96 -20.78
CA ALA A 249 3.76 6.74 -22.16
C ALA A 249 3.27 5.30 -22.39
N PHE A 250 3.94 4.32 -21.78
CA PHE A 250 3.57 2.91 -21.83
C PHE A 250 2.18 2.67 -21.20
N GLU A 251 1.94 3.17 -19.99
CA GLU A 251 0.64 3.06 -19.31
C GLU A 251 -0.49 3.73 -20.11
N ARG A 252 -0.17 4.85 -20.79
CA ARG A 252 -1.11 5.56 -21.67
C ARG A 252 -1.28 4.94 -23.05
N LYS A 253 -0.59 3.84 -23.34
CA LYS A 253 -0.58 3.18 -24.66
C LYS A 253 -0.11 4.10 -25.79
N ASP A 254 0.69 5.12 -25.46
CA ASP A 254 1.42 5.91 -26.44
C ASP A 254 2.68 5.13 -26.83
N TRP A 255 2.46 4.11 -27.64
CA TRP A 255 3.48 3.15 -28.08
C TRP A 255 4.69 3.82 -28.74
N VAL A 256 4.45 4.89 -29.51
CA VAL A 256 5.53 5.58 -30.24
C VAL A 256 6.44 6.32 -29.26
N GLN A 257 5.85 7.09 -28.33
CA GLN A 257 6.65 7.81 -27.33
C GLN A 257 7.32 6.85 -26.35
N ALA A 258 6.61 5.80 -25.91
CA ALA A 258 7.15 4.78 -25.01
C ALA A 258 8.37 4.10 -25.64
N LYS A 259 8.26 3.64 -26.89
CA LYS A 259 9.37 2.99 -27.60
C LYS A 259 10.58 3.91 -27.72
N ALA A 260 10.39 5.14 -28.19
CA ALA A 260 11.48 6.09 -28.36
C ALA A 260 12.23 6.36 -27.04
N ALA A 261 11.50 6.52 -25.93
CA ALA A 261 12.11 6.75 -24.63
C ALA A 261 12.85 5.50 -24.11
N PHE A 262 12.30 4.29 -24.29
CA PHE A 262 12.98 3.05 -23.92
C PHE A 262 14.24 2.78 -24.75
N GLU A 263 14.23 3.10 -26.05
CA GLU A 263 15.41 2.99 -26.91
C GLU A 263 16.54 3.91 -26.45
N VAL A 264 16.21 5.15 -26.04
CA VAL A 264 17.20 6.08 -25.46
C VAL A 264 17.80 5.52 -24.17
N LEU A 265 16.99 4.89 -23.33
CA LEU A 265 17.48 4.25 -22.09
C LEU A 265 18.43 3.10 -22.41
N LEU A 266 18.07 2.18 -23.32
CA LEU A 266 18.94 1.07 -23.70
C LEU A 266 20.27 1.55 -24.28
N ALA A 267 20.25 2.58 -25.13
CA ALA A 267 21.46 3.14 -25.72
C ALA A 267 22.44 3.74 -24.69
N SER A 268 21.95 4.07 -23.49
CA SER A 268 22.73 4.64 -22.39
C SER A 268 23.18 3.62 -21.34
N MET A 269 22.78 2.34 -21.49
CA MET A 269 23.00 1.28 -20.51
C MET A 269 23.96 0.21 -21.03
N ASP A 270 24.62 -0.49 -20.10
CA ASP A 270 25.42 -1.67 -20.41
C ASP A 270 24.49 -2.90 -20.51
N GLU A 271 24.78 -3.82 -21.43
CA GLU A 271 23.97 -5.04 -21.63
C GLU A 271 23.96 -5.98 -20.40
N SER A 272 24.96 -5.86 -19.52
CA SER A 272 25.04 -6.62 -18.26
C SER A 272 24.13 -6.07 -17.14
N ASP A 273 23.54 -4.87 -17.32
CA ASP A 273 22.58 -4.31 -16.36
C ASP A 273 21.30 -5.16 -16.35
N THR A 274 20.84 -5.54 -15.16
CA THR A 274 19.61 -6.34 -14.99
C THR A 274 18.37 -5.70 -15.63
N ARG A 275 18.34 -4.36 -15.72
CA ARG A 275 17.24 -3.59 -16.31
C ARG A 275 17.22 -3.67 -17.84
N TYR A 276 18.36 -3.97 -18.47
CA TYR A 276 18.49 -4.00 -19.94
C TYR A 276 17.50 -5.00 -20.55
N ALA A 277 17.48 -6.24 -20.03
CA ALA A 277 16.58 -7.28 -20.50
C ALA A 277 15.09 -6.90 -20.34
N MET A 278 14.72 -6.28 -19.21
CA MET A 278 13.34 -5.85 -18.95
C MET A 278 12.90 -4.75 -19.93
N ILE A 279 13.76 -3.77 -20.21
CA ILE A 279 13.44 -2.70 -21.15
C ILE A 279 13.37 -3.24 -22.59
N SER A 280 14.29 -4.14 -22.98
CA SER A 280 14.26 -4.79 -24.30
C SER A 280 12.97 -5.60 -24.51
N GLU A 281 12.49 -6.30 -23.49
CA GLU A 281 11.22 -7.03 -23.55
C GLU A 281 10.03 -6.08 -23.75
N ARG A 282 10.01 -4.94 -23.03
CA ARG A 282 8.99 -3.90 -23.20
C ARG A 282 8.97 -3.32 -24.62
N ILE A 283 10.13 -3.09 -25.24
CA ILE A 283 10.18 -2.62 -26.63
C ILE A 283 9.60 -3.67 -27.59
N SER A 284 9.93 -4.95 -27.40
CA SER A 284 9.37 -6.04 -28.21
C SER A 284 7.84 -6.13 -28.07
N GLU A 285 7.32 -5.96 -26.86
CA GLU A 285 5.88 -5.89 -26.59
C GLU A 285 5.23 -4.72 -27.33
N ILE A 286 5.85 -3.52 -27.25
CA ILE A 286 5.38 -2.33 -27.94
C ILE A 286 5.37 -2.54 -29.47
N ASP A 287 6.40 -3.18 -30.03
CA ASP A 287 6.47 -3.48 -31.45
C ASP A 287 5.33 -4.39 -31.92
N GLY A 288 4.98 -5.40 -31.10
CA GLY A 288 3.81 -6.23 -31.33
C GLY A 288 2.50 -5.42 -31.35
N GLN A 289 2.34 -4.48 -30.42
CA GLN A 289 1.15 -3.62 -30.35
C GLN A 289 1.06 -2.66 -31.55
N ILE A 290 2.18 -2.08 -31.98
CA ILE A 290 2.24 -1.21 -33.16
C ILE A 290 1.89 -2.01 -34.42
N ALA A 291 2.47 -3.20 -34.60
CA ALA A 291 2.19 -4.07 -35.75
C ALA A 291 0.71 -4.46 -35.81
N GLN A 292 0.12 -4.90 -34.69
CA GLN A 292 -1.30 -5.25 -34.61
C GLN A 292 -2.22 -4.07 -34.97
N LYS A 293 -1.92 -2.86 -34.45
CA LYS A 293 -2.69 -1.65 -34.77
C LYS A 293 -2.56 -1.26 -36.24
N SER A 294 -1.39 -1.45 -36.84
CA SER A 294 -1.19 -1.21 -38.27
C SER A 294 -1.93 -2.23 -39.14
N GLU A 295 -1.99 -3.49 -38.73
CA GLU A 295 -2.78 -4.51 -39.44
C GLU A 295 -4.27 -4.22 -39.36
N LEU A 296 -4.79 -3.86 -38.19
CA LEU A 296 -6.20 -3.47 -38.01
C LEU A 296 -6.58 -2.29 -38.92
N ASN A 297 -5.76 -1.22 -38.90
CA ASN A 297 -5.98 -0.05 -39.75
C ASN A 297 -5.90 -0.40 -41.25
N ASN A 298 -4.95 -1.26 -41.65
CA ASN A 298 -4.83 -1.70 -43.05
C ASN A 298 -6.03 -2.57 -43.47
N HIS A 299 -6.57 -3.43 -42.60
CA HIS A 299 -7.77 -4.21 -42.91
C HIS A 299 -9.00 -3.31 -43.07
N GLU A 300 -9.19 -2.31 -42.21
CA GLU A 300 -10.27 -1.33 -42.35
C GLU A 300 -10.13 -0.49 -43.63
N LEU A 301 -8.93 0.01 -43.92
CA LEU A 301 -8.65 0.77 -45.15
C LEU A 301 -8.84 -0.08 -46.42
N GLN A 302 -8.49 -1.36 -46.38
CA GLN A 302 -8.67 -2.24 -47.52
C GLN A 302 -10.13 -2.62 -47.76
N VAL A 303 -10.99 -2.74 -46.73
CA VAL A 303 -12.43 -2.96 -46.92
C VAL A 303 -13.09 -1.75 -47.63
N VAL A 304 -12.51 -0.56 -47.51
CA VAL A 304 -13.01 0.68 -48.15
C VAL A 304 -12.59 0.81 -49.62
N GLN A 305 -11.45 0.24 -50.06
CA GLN A 305 -10.86 0.44 -51.41
C GLN A 305 -11.54 -0.31 -52.59
N GLY A 306 -12.82 -0.66 -52.51
CA GLY A 306 -13.56 -1.25 -53.65
C GLY A 306 -13.08 -2.63 -54.13
N ILE A 307 -13.57 -3.07 -55.28
CA ILE A 307 -13.28 -4.35 -55.98
C ILE A 307 -13.09 -4.07 -57.47
N GLN A 308 -11.98 -4.50 -58.06
CA GLN A 308 -11.79 -4.43 -59.51
C GLN A 308 -12.42 -5.65 -60.20
N VAL A 309 -13.33 -5.41 -61.13
CA VAL A 309 -14.04 -6.45 -61.89
C VAL A 309 -13.61 -6.37 -63.34
N THR A 310 -12.92 -7.40 -63.83
CA THR A 310 -12.59 -7.56 -65.24
C THR A 310 -13.66 -8.41 -65.92
N VAL A 311 -14.45 -7.79 -66.78
CA VAL A 311 -15.54 -8.46 -67.51
C VAL A 311 -15.04 -8.88 -68.90
N LYS A 312 -15.41 -10.10 -69.29
CA LYS A 312 -15.24 -10.69 -70.62
C LYS A 312 -16.58 -11.20 -71.12
N VAL A 313 -16.68 -11.40 -72.43
CA VAL A 313 -17.84 -12.04 -73.07
C VAL A 313 -17.35 -13.34 -73.70
N ASP A 314 -18.16 -14.38 -73.61
CA ASP A 314 -17.89 -15.65 -74.26
C ASP A 314 -17.91 -15.50 -75.79
N GLU A 315 -16.96 -16.12 -76.50
CA GLU A 315 -16.81 -16.06 -77.96
C GLU A 315 -18.11 -16.44 -78.70
N GLN A 316 -18.94 -17.31 -78.11
CA GLN A 316 -20.20 -17.74 -78.72
C GLN A 316 -21.33 -16.70 -78.64
N LEU A 317 -21.16 -15.67 -77.81
CA LEU A 317 -22.17 -14.64 -77.54
C LEU A 317 -21.76 -13.26 -78.05
N GLU A 318 -20.54 -13.09 -78.57
CA GLU A 318 -20.06 -11.82 -79.15
C GLU A 318 -20.99 -11.31 -80.26
N ASP A 319 -21.42 -12.19 -81.16
CA ASP A 319 -22.33 -11.85 -82.28
C ASP A 319 -23.77 -11.53 -81.84
N LYS A 320 -24.13 -11.81 -80.57
CA LYS A 320 -25.46 -11.56 -80.02
C LYS A 320 -25.55 -10.27 -79.21
N GLN A 321 -24.45 -9.52 -79.15
CA GLN A 321 -24.40 -8.28 -78.40
C GLN A 321 -25.21 -7.18 -79.10
N PRO A 322 -26.04 -6.42 -78.38
CA PRO A 322 -26.81 -5.34 -78.98
C PRO A 322 -25.92 -4.17 -79.40
N SER A 323 -26.25 -3.53 -80.52
CA SER A 323 -25.45 -2.45 -81.12
C SER A 323 -25.39 -1.17 -80.28
N ASN A 324 -26.36 -0.95 -79.38
CA ASN A 324 -26.40 0.15 -78.40
C ASN A 324 -26.62 -0.40 -76.97
N GLY A 325 -25.96 -1.51 -76.64
CA GLY A 325 -26.07 -2.11 -75.31
C GLY A 325 -25.51 -1.23 -74.19
N ILE A 326 -26.08 -1.37 -73.00
CA ILE A 326 -25.56 -0.78 -71.77
C ILE A 326 -24.99 -1.89 -70.89
N LEU A 327 -23.71 -1.79 -70.53
CA LEU A 327 -23.07 -2.71 -69.60
C LEU A 327 -23.29 -2.23 -68.16
N PHE A 328 -24.03 -3.02 -67.41
CA PHE A 328 -24.16 -2.88 -65.97
C PHE A 328 -23.25 -3.88 -65.27
N VAL A 329 -22.34 -3.40 -64.44
CA VAL A 329 -21.55 -4.24 -63.53
C VAL A 329 -21.95 -3.88 -62.12
N PHE A 330 -22.41 -4.85 -61.34
CA PHE A 330 -22.93 -4.59 -60.01
C PHE A 330 -22.67 -5.72 -59.04
N ALA A 331 -22.70 -5.39 -57.76
CA ALA A 331 -22.62 -6.35 -56.67
C ALA A 331 -23.94 -6.37 -55.89
N LYS A 332 -24.39 -7.55 -55.49
CA LYS A 332 -25.56 -7.75 -54.61
C LYS A 332 -25.16 -8.61 -53.41
N ALA A 333 -25.91 -8.54 -52.32
CA ALA A 333 -25.74 -9.48 -51.20
C ALA A 333 -26.14 -10.91 -51.63
N SER A 334 -25.47 -11.94 -51.10
CA SER A 334 -25.84 -13.34 -51.35
C SER A 334 -27.24 -13.68 -50.81
N GLU A 335 -27.59 -13.09 -49.66
CA GLU A 335 -28.89 -13.22 -49.01
C GLU A 335 -29.56 -11.84 -48.82
N GLY A 336 -30.89 -11.79 -48.97
CA GLY A 336 -31.68 -10.58 -48.71
C GLY A 336 -32.26 -9.94 -49.97
N SER A 337 -32.32 -8.61 -49.99
CA SER A 337 -32.97 -7.85 -51.08
C SER A 337 -32.20 -7.98 -52.39
N PRO A 338 -32.88 -8.11 -53.54
CA PRO A 338 -32.22 -8.18 -54.86
C PRO A 338 -31.61 -6.85 -55.31
N MET A 339 -31.75 -5.79 -54.52
CA MET A 339 -31.17 -4.47 -54.83
C MET A 339 -29.64 -4.52 -54.82
N PRO A 340 -28.97 -3.88 -55.80
CA PRO A 340 -27.53 -3.88 -55.86
C PRO A 340 -26.92 -2.92 -54.81
N LEU A 341 -25.81 -3.35 -54.21
CA LEU A 341 -25.01 -2.64 -53.23
C LEU A 341 -24.09 -1.59 -53.86
N ALA A 342 -23.63 -1.86 -55.08
CA ALA A 342 -22.79 -0.98 -55.90
C ALA A 342 -23.06 -1.27 -57.37
N VAL A 343 -23.19 -0.23 -58.20
CA VAL A 343 -23.49 -0.35 -59.64
C VAL A 343 -22.63 0.61 -60.44
N VAL A 344 -21.99 0.09 -61.48
CA VAL A 344 -21.33 0.87 -62.53
C VAL A 344 -22.07 0.63 -63.84
N LYS A 345 -22.46 1.72 -64.50
CA LYS A 345 -23.16 1.73 -65.79
C LYS A 345 -22.25 2.30 -66.86
N LEU A 346 -22.07 1.57 -67.96
CA LEU A 346 -21.24 1.98 -69.09
C LEU A 346 -22.01 1.87 -70.40
N THR A 347 -21.99 2.93 -71.20
CA THR A 347 -22.60 2.98 -72.55
C THR A 347 -21.56 2.88 -73.67
N ASP A 348 -20.27 2.99 -73.33
CA ASP A 348 -19.14 2.85 -74.25
C ASP A 348 -18.13 1.90 -73.59
N TYR A 349 -17.95 0.72 -74.18
CA TYR A 349 -17.13 -0.35 -73.63
C TYR A 349 -16.59 -1.27 -74.73
N SER A 350 -15.44 -1.90 -74.45
CA SER A 350 -14.84 -2.94 -75.29
C SER A 350 -14.29 -4.05 -74.40
N PHE A 351 -14.55 -5.31 -74.74
CA PHE A 351 -14.08 -6.43 -73.94
C PHE A 351 -12.64 -6.84 -74.31
N PRO A 352 -11.81 -7.25 -73.33
CA PRO A 352 -12.05 -7.22 -71.88
C PRO A 352 -12.05 -5.79 -71.32
N ILE A 353 -12.97 -5.49 -70.38
CA ILE A 353 -13.03 -4.21 -69.67
C ILE A 353 -12.85 -4.42 -68.17
N THR A 354 -12.19 -3.49 -67.49
CA THR A 354 -12.05 -3.51 -66.03
C THR A 354 -12.75 -2.30 -65.42
N VAL A 355 -13.59 -2.55 -64.42
CA VAL A 355 -14.32 -1.53 -63.67
C VAL A 355 -14.09 -1.67 -62.19
N GLU A 356 -14.22 -0.59 -61.43
CA GLU A 356 -14.11 -0.62 -59.97
C GLU A 356 -15.50 -0.50 -59.35
N LEU A 357 -15.86 -1.44 -58.47
CA LEU A 357 -17.04 -1.39 -57.63
C LEU A 357 -16.63 -0.96 -56.22
N SER A 358 -17.09 0.19 -55.76
CA SER A 358 -16.82 0.71 -54.42
C SER A 358 -18.12 1.22 -53.76
N ASP A 359 -18.02 1.67 -52.51
CA ASP A 359 -19.14 2.30 -51.80
C ASP A 359 -19.59 3.62 -52.46
N GLU A 360 -18.75 4.27 -53.26
CA GLU A 360 -19.12 5.46 -54.03
C GLU A 360 -20.14 5.14 -55.13
N ASN A 361 -20.22 3.87 -55.54
CA ASN A 361 -21.14 3.39 -56.56
C ASN A 361 -22.46 2.89 -55.96
N ALA A 362 -22.70 3.09 -54.67
CA ALA A 362 -23.93 2.70 -53.99
C ALA A 362 -25.10 3.65 -54.33
N MET A 363 -26.29 3.10 -54.57
CA MET A 363 -27.48 3.91 -54.90
C MET A 363 -28.17 4.50 -53.66
N MET A 364 -27.92 3.96 -52.47
CA MET A 364 -28.54 4.39 -51.21
C MET A 364 -27.55 4.39 -50.05
N ALA A 365 -27.64 5.41 -49.18
CA ALA A 365 -26.82 5.50 -47.98
C ALA A 365 -27.14 4.34 -47.00
N GLY A 366 -26.10 3.63 -46.58
CA GLY A 366 -26.22 2.51 -45.62
C GLY A 366 -26.50 1.13 -46.25
N LEU A 367 -26.76 1.06 -47.56
CA LEU A 367 -26.83 -0.19 -48.34
C LEU A 367 -25.73 -0.16 -49.40
N ASN A 368 -24.50 -0.41 -48.97
CA ASN A 368 -23.28 -0.29 -49.78
C ASN A 368 -22.44 -1.57 -49.75
N LEU A 369 -21.37 -1.60 -50.55
CA LEU A 369 -20.57 -2.80 -50.75
C LEU A 369 -19.82 -3.24 -49.47
N SER A 370 -19.38 -2.30 -48.64
CA SER A 370 -18.70 -2.60 -47.35
C SER A 370 -19.64 -3.13 -46.26
N SER A 371 -20.95 -2.90 -46.37
CA SER A 371 -21.93 -3.38 -45.39
C SER A 371 -22.27 -4.87 -45.48
N ALA A 372 -21.93 -5.53 -46.60
CA ALA A 372 -22.26 -6.94 -46.84
C ALA A 372 -21.07 -7.87 -46.57
N ASN A 373 -21.32 -8.97 -45.87
CA ASN A 373 -20.31 -10.01 -45.61
C ASN A 373 -20.06 -10.90 -46.83
N GLU A 374 -21.14 -11.28 -47.52
CA GLU A 374 -21.13 -12.13 -48.71
C GLU A 374 -21.81 -11.43 -49.87
N ILE A 375 -21.18 -11.47 -51.04
CA ILE A 375 -21.62 -10.77 -52.23
C ILE A 375 -21.58 -11.68 -53.46
N VAL A 376 -22.38 -11.34 -54.46
CA VAL A 376 -22.32 -11.89 -55.81
C VAL A 376 -22.12 -10.73 -56.78
N ILE A 377 -21.12 -10.84 -57.65
CA ILE A 377 -20.86 -9.85 -58.69
C ILE A 377 -21.49 -10.33 -59.99
N SER A 378 -22.23 -9.42 -60.63
CA SER A 378 -22.95 -9.68 -61.87
C SER A 378 -22.59 -8.63 -62.90
N ALA A 379 -22.47 -9.04 -64.15
CA ALA A 379 -22.37 -8.17 -65.30
C ALA A 379 -23.51 -8.51 -66.26
N ARG A 380 -24.17 -7.48 -66.79
CA ARG A 380 -25.28 -7.61 -67.72
C ARG A 380 -25.15 -6.59 -68.84
N ILE A 381 -25.44 -7.02 -70.05
CA ILE A 381 -25.60 -6.15 -71.21
C ILE A 381 -27.10 -6.04 -71.49
N SER A 382 -27.66 -4.88 -71.17
CA SER A 382 -29.08 -4.58 -71.35
C SER A 382 -29.32 -3.71 -72.60
N ASN A 383 -30.52 -3.83 -73.17
CA ASN A 383 -31.04 -2.95 -74.22
C ASN A 383 -31.77 -1.73 -73.66
N ASP A 384 -32.09 -1.74 -72.37
CA ASP A 384 -32.82 -0.70 -71.66
C ASP A 384 -31.98 -0.09 -70.53
N ASP A 385 -32.52 0.92 -69.86
CA ASP A 385 -31.85 1.58 -68.73
C ASP A 385 -32.18 0.92 -67.37
N SER A 386 -32.45 -0.40 -67.37
CA SER A 386 -32.84 -1.15 -66.20
C SER A 386 -31.77 -2.17 -65.78
N VAL A 387 -31.57 -2.28 -64.47
CA VAL A 387 -30.73 -3.33 -63.86
C VAL A 387 -31.54 -4.62 -63.64
N MET A 388 -32.82 -4.66 -64.00
CA MET A 388 -33.66 -5.85 -63.94
C MET A 388 -33.52 -6.70 -65.20
N PRO A 389 -33.55 -8.05 -65.11
CA PRO A 389 -33.33 -8.92 -66.26
C PRO A 389 -34.50 -8.87 -67.23
N SER A 390 -34.20 -8.76 -68.53
CA SER A 390 -35.17 -8.91 -69.62
C SER A 390 -34.75 -10.00 -70.61
N THR A 391 -35.74 -10.62 -71.26
CA THR A 391 -35.50 -11.64 -72.30
C THR A 391 -34.65 -11.08 -73.45
N GLY A 392 -33.64 -11.84 -73.86
CA GLY A 392 -32.71 -11.49 -74.94
C GLY A 392 -31.45 -10.73 -74.50
N GLU A 393 -31.27 -10.50 -73.19
CA GLU A 393 -30.07 -9.86 -72.63
C GLU A 393 -28.97 -10.87 -72.31
N LEU A 394 -27.73 -10.38 -72.25
CA LEU A 394 -26.58 -11.20 -71.91
C LEU A 394 -26.18 -10.95 -70.45
N GLU A 395 -25.96 -12.00 -69.67
CA GLU A 395 -25.49 -11.89 -68.29
C GLU A 395 -24.42 -12.92 -67.92
N GLY A 396 -23.66 -12.59 -66.87
CA GLY A 396 -22.68 -13.45 -66.24
C GLY A 396 -22.58 -13.13 -64.75
N HIS A 397 -22.40 -14.15 -63.91
CA HIS A 397 -22.40 -14.02 -62.45
C HIS A 397 -21.21 -14.75 -61.82
N SER A 398 -20.67 -14.22 -60.73
CA SER A 398 -19.67 -14.91 -59.91
C SER A 398 -20.33 -15.95 -59.01
N GLU A 399 -19.51 -16.82 -58.41
CA GLU A 399 -19.89 -17.55 -57.21
C GLU A 399 -20.13 -16.58 -56.02
N VAL A 400 -20.60 -17.09 -54.89
CA VAL A 400 -20.70 -16.32 -53.65
C VAL A 400 -19.31 -16.03 -53.13
N LEU A 401 -19.00 -14.75 -52.91
CA LEU A 401 -17.71 -14.25 -52.51
C LEU A 401 -17.79 -13.59 -51.14
N LEU A 402 -16.81 -13.86 -50.27
CA LEU A 402 -16.65 -13.10 -49.02
C LEU A 402 -16.06 -11.73 -49.33
N ARG A 403 -16.82 -10.66 -49.09
CA ARG A 403 -16.45 -9.28 -49.45
C ARG A 403 -15.07 -8.89 -48.93
N LYS A 404 -14.72 -9.30 -47.71
CA LYS A 404 -13.45 -9.00 -47.05
C LYS A 404 -12.21 -9.58 -47.76
N ASP A 405 -12.38 -10.67 -48.50
CA ASP A 405 -11.28 -11.47 -49.07
C ASP A 405 -11.08 -11.19 -50.58
N VAL A 406 -11.99 -10.43 -51.20
CA VAL A 406 -12.00 -10.21 -52.66
C VAL A 406 -11.55 -8.80 -53.03
N ARG A 407 -10.59 -8.75 -53.96
CA ARG A 407 -9.98 -7.53 -54.50
C ARG A 407 -10.13 -7.41 -56.01
N GLN A 408 -10.02 -8.53 -56.70
CA GLN A 408 -10.15 -8.62 -58.15
C GLN A 408 -11.02 -9.82 -58.50
N VAL A 409 -11.92 -9.64 -59.46
CA VAL A 409 -12.78 -10.71 -59.97
C VAL A 409 -12.75 -10.68 -61.48
N GLN A 410 -12.47 -11.83 -62.09
CA GLN A 410 -12.72 -12.01 -63.52
C GLN A 410 -14.11 -12.59 -63.69
N LEU A 411 -14.92 -11.95 -64.51
CA LEU A 411 -16.29 -12.31 -64.75
C LEU A 411 -16.49 -12.56 -66.25
N ASN A 412 -17.08 -13.69 -66.59
CA ASN A 412 -17.41 -14.01 -67.97
C ASN A 412 -18.93 -13.89 -68.17
N ILE A 413 -19.34 -13.20 -69.23
CA ILE A 413 -20.73 -13.16 -69.68
C ILE A 413 -20.93 -14.36 -70.61
N ASP A 414 -21.63 -15.37 -70.10
CA ASP A 414 -21.76 -16.69 -70.72
C ASP A 414 -23.21 -17.13 -70.93
N THR A 415 -24.17 -16.33 -70.47
CA THR A 415 -25.59 -16.68 -70.47
C THR A 415 -26.39 -15.68 -71.29
N LEU A 416 -27.24 -16.19 -72.20
CA LEU A 416 -28.29 -15.42 -72.88
C LEU A 416 -29.63 -15.68 -72.17
N ILE A 417 -30.26 -14.63 -71.67
CA ILE A 417 -31.55 -14.73 -70.97
C ILE A 417 -32.64 -15.14 -71.99
N PRO A 418 -33.31 -16.29 -71.79
CA PRO A 418 -34.23 -16.88 -72.76
C PRO A 418 -35.55 -16.13 -72.94
#